data_AF-A0A1F7S3N7-F1
#
_entry.id   AF-A0A1F7S3N7-F1
#
_cell.length_a   1.000
_cell.length_b   1.000
_cell.length_c   1.000
_cell.angle_alpha   90.00
_cell.angle_beta   90.00
_cell.angle_gamma   90.00
#
_symmetry.space_group_name_H-M   'P 1'
#
loop_
_entity.id
_entity.type
_entity.pdbx_description
1 polymer ?
#
loop_
_entity_poly.entity_id
_entity_poly.type
_entity_poly.pdbx_seq_one_letter_code
_entity_poly.pdbx_strand_id
1 'polypeptide(L)'
;MKIGQATDLGYPTNLVRQKLKECNILILESNHNIKMLLEGSYPWPLKQRIMSKNGHLSNDDSIKLLKQVLHPDLEYLYLAHLSEENNRPEIVHDLFLDTLKSLNYGYIKMEIATQQQATNIALIG
;
A
#
# COMPACT_ATOMS: atom_id res chain seq x y z
N MET A 1 -5.21 -3.96 -20.33
CA MET A 1 -4.51 -4.09 -19.04
C MET A 1 -3.93 -2.74 -18.64
N LYS A 2 -4.27 -2.24 -17.46
CA LYS A 2 -3.84 -0.92 -16.97
C LYS A 2 -3.13 -1.06 -15.61
N ILE A 3 -2.01 -0.36 -15.46
CA ILE A 3 -1.20 -0.35 -14.23
C ILE A 3 -1.36 1.01 -13.56
N GLY A 4 -1.63 1.01 -12.26
CA GLY A 4 -1.73 2.22 -11.43
C GLY A 4 -0.71 2.19 -10.31
N GLN A 5 0.05 3.27 -10.13
CA GLN A 5 0.98 3.44 -9.03
C GLN A 5 0.56 4.64 -8.17
N ALA A 6 0.56 4.45 -6.86
CA ALA A 6 0.31 5.46 -5.86
C ALA A 6 1.29 5.30 -4.69
N THR A 7 2.48 5.91 -4.84
CA THR A 7 3.53 5.99 -3.82
C THR A 7 3.84 7.45 -3.47
N ASP A 8 4.52 7.69 -2.35
CA ASP A 8 4.83 9.05 -1.85
C ASP A 8 3.56 9.91 -1.66
N LEU A 9 2.53 9.30 -1.08
CA LEU A 9 1.18 9.85 -1.05
C LEU A 9 0.65 9.91 0.38
N GLY A 10 0.68 11.05 1.03
CA GLY A 10 0.07 11.18 2.37
C GLY A 10 -1.46 11.19 2.37
N TYR A 11 -2.09 11.45 1.22
CA TYR A 11 -3.54 11.48 1.09
C TYR A 11 -4.01 11.21 -0.35
N PRO A 12 -4.80 10.16 -0.62
CA PRO A 12 -5.34 9.92 -1.95
C PRO A 12 -6.44 10.93 -2.24
N THR A 13 -6.34 11.66 -3.34
CA THR A 13 -7.41 12.56 -3.79
C THR A 13 -8.52 11.77 -4.50
N ASN A 14 -9.67 12.41 -4.76
CA ASN A 14 -10.74 11.80 -5.55
C ASN A 14 -10.28 11.39 -6.95
N LEU A 15 -9.43 12.21 -7.58
CA LEU A 15 -8.86 11.92 -8.89
C LEU A 15 -7.98 10.66 -8.85
N VAL A 16 -7.11 10.54 -7.84
CA VAL A 16 -6.28 9.34 -7.64
C VAL A 16 -7.17 8.11 -7.53
N ARG A 17 -8.17 8.13 -6.65
CA ARG A 17 -9.11 7.02 -6.47
C ARG A 17 -9.80 6.60 -7.76
N GLN A 18 -10.30 7.58 -8.54
CA GLN A 18 -10.96 7.30 -9.80
C GLN A 18 -10.02 6.65 -10.81
N LYS A 19 -8.77 7.12 -10.90
CA LYS A 19 -7.79 6.55 -11.84
C LYS A 19 -7.35 5.13 -11.47
N LEU A 20 -7.25 4.84 -10.17
CA LEU A 20 -6.88 3.51 -9.66
C LEU A 20 -8.00 2.47 -9.85
N LYS A 21 -9.28 2.86 -9.77
CA LYS A 21 -10.45 1.97 -10.02
C LYS A 21 -10.49 1.32 -11.40
N GLU A 22 -9.71 1.83 -12.35
CA GLU A 22 -9.66 1.33 -13.73
C GLU A 22 -8.46 0.39 -13.96
N CYS A 23 -7.68 0.06 -12.93
CA CYS A 23 -6.39 -0.63 -13.05
C CYS A 23 -6.50 -2.12 -12.72
N ASN A 24 -5.92 -2.98 -13.57
CA ASN A 24 -5.80 -4.42 -13.33
C ASN A 24 -4.60 -4.77 -12.43
N ILE A 25 -3.65 -3.85 -12.30
CA ILE A 25 -2.47 -3.97 -11.44
C ILE A 25 -2.33 -2.70 -10.62
N LEU A 26 -2.19 -2.84 -9.31
CA LEU A 26 -1.98 -1.71 -8.39
C LEU A 26 -0.63 -1.82 -7.70
N ILE A 27 0.08 -0.71 -7.60
CA ILE A 27 1.26 -0.53 -6.75
C ILE A 27 0.90 0.55 -5.72
N LEU A 28 0.69 0.14 -4.46
CA LEU A 28 0.28 1.03 -3.39
C LEU A 28 1.39 1.18 -2.34
N GLU A 29 1.57 2.41 -1.87
CA GLU A 29 2.39 2.68 -0.69
C GLU A 29 1.74 2.12 0.57
N SER A 30 2.54 1.44 1.39
CA SER A 30 2.16 0.95 2.71
C SER A 30 3.32 1.26 3.66
N ASN A 31 3.52 2.55 3.94
CA ASN A 31 4.79 3.04 4.46
C ASN A 31 5.02 2.66 5.91
N HIS A 32 4.08 2.90 6.80
CA HIS A 32 4.30 2.71 8.23
C HIS A 32 3.10 2.07 8.93
N ASN A 33 3.42 1.33 10.00
CA ASN A 33 2.48 1.02 11.04
C ASN A 33 2.45 2.19 12.04
N ILE A 34 1.26 2.72 12.33
CA ILE A 34 1.11 3.93 13.17
C ILE A 34 1.69 3.71 14.57
N LYS A 35 1.46 2.54 15.18
CA LYS A 35 1.96 2.22 16.51
C LYS A 35 3.49 2.18 16.52
N MET A 36 4.10 1.47 15.57
CA MET A 36 5.56 1.43 15.42
C MET A 36 6.14 2.83 15.21
N LEU A 37 5.50 3.65 14.35
CA LEU A 37 5.95 5.03 14.12
C LEU A 37 5.91 5.88 15.38
N LEU A 38 4.86 5.77 16.20
CA LEU A 38 4.73 6.56 17.42
C LEU A 38 5.71 6.12 18.51
N GLU A 39 5.96 4.81 18.62
CA GLU A 39 6.87 4.20 19.60
C GLU A 39 8.35 4.24 19.15
N GLY A 40 8.61 4.45 17.86
CA GLY A 40 9.94 4.43 17.25
C GLY A 40 10.85 5.59 17.65
N SER A 41 12.11 5.50 17.23
CA SER A 41 13.21 6.41 17.59
C SER A 41 13.12 7.80 16.94
N TYR A 42 12.30 7.96 15.90
CA TYR A 42 12.24 9.20 15.13
C TYR A 42 11.88 10.42 16.00
N PRO A 43 12.48 11.60 15.74
CA PRO A 43 12.09 12.81 16.45
C PRO A 43 10.65 13.19 16.08
N TRP A 44 9.93 13.80 17.03
CA TRP A 44 8.51 14.14 16.84
C TRP A 44 8.19 14.92 15.55
N PRO A 45 8.97 15.93 15.12
CA PRO A 45 8.71 16.62 13.86
C PRO A 45 8.72 15.69 12.63
N LEU A 46 9.58 14.67 12.62
CA LEU A 46 9.62 13.69 11.53
C LEU A 46 8.39 12.78 11.55
N LYS A 47 7.98 12.30 12.74
CA LYS A 47 6.74 11.54 12.91
C LYS A 47 5.53 12.33 12.38
N GLN A 48 5.43 13.61 12.73
CA GLN A 48 4.36 14.49 12.25
C GLN A 48 4.38 14.66 10.73
N ARG A 49 5.56 14.83 10.13
CA ARG A 49 5.69 14.94 8.66
C ARG A 49 5.23 13.66 7.96
N ILE A 50 5.65 12.49 8.45
CA ILE A 50 5.30 11.18 7.87
C ILE A 50 3.77 10.98 7.90
N MET A 51 3.11 11.30 9.01
CA MET A 51 1.65 11.16 9.16
C MET A 51 0.83 12.28 8.49
N SER A 52 1.49 13.28 7.88
CA SER A 52 0.79 14.42 7.28
C SER A 52 0.15 14.05 5.93
N LYS A 53 -0.76 14.90 5.44
CA LYS A 53 -1.35 14.76 4.09
C LYS A 53 -0.32 14.79 2.95
N ASN A 54 0.86 15.34 3.21
CA ASN A 54 1.99 15.43 2.28
C ASN A 54 3.11 14.42 2.64
N GLY A 55 2.87 13.54 3.62
CA GLY A 55 3.77 12.47 4.01
C GLY A 55 3.47 11.19 3.24
N HIS A 56 3.23 10.10 3.97
CA HIS A 56 3.09 8.76 3.40
C HIS A 56 1.83 8.08 3.92
N LEU A 57 1.25 7.17 3.13
CA LEU A 57 0.16 6.32 3.62
C LEU A 57 0.65 5.39 4.73
N SER A 58 -0.11 5.35 5.82
CA SER A 58 -0.04 4.23 6.76
C SER A 58 -0.58 2.95 6.12
N ASN A 59 -0.27 1.79 6.70
CA ASN A 59 -0.87 0.51 6.28
C ASN A 59 -2.41 0.60 6.28
N ASP A 60 -2.99 1.23 7.30
CA ASP A 60 -4.43 1.38 7.45
C ASP A 60 -5.04 2.29 6.39
N ASP A 61 -4.38 3.41 6.05
CA ASP A 61 -4.87 4.32 5.02
C ASP A 61 -4.71 3.73 3.61
N SER A 62 -3.67 2.94 3.39
CA SER A 62 -3.49 2.17 2.17
C SER A 62 -4.59 1.11 2.00
N ILE A 63 -4.97 0.41 3.08
CA ILE A 63 -6.12 -0.50 3.08
C ILE A 63 -7.44 0.24 2.81
N LYS A 64 -7.65 1.41 3.40
CA LYS A 64 -8.83 2.24 3.11
C LYS A 64 -8.88 2.63 1.64
N LEU A 65 -7.74 2.98 1.04
CA LEU A 65 -7.64 3.27 -0.39
C LEU A 65 -7.97 2.02 -1.21
N LEU A 66 -7.34 0.88 -0.91
CA LEU A 66 -7.58 -0.40 -1.59
C LEU A 66 -9.07 -0.74 -1.61
N LYS A 67 -9.75 -0.70 -0.45
CA LYS A 67 -11.20 -0.98 -0.33
C LYS A 67 -12.05 -0.09 -1.23
N GLN A 68 -11.60 1.13 -1.52
CA GLN A 68 -12.32 2.07 -2.38
C GLN A 68 -12.06 1.83 -3.86
N VAL A 69 -11.00 1.11 -4.23
CA VAL A 69 -10.59 0.90 -5.63
C VAL A 69 -10.67 -0.56 -6.07
N LEU A 70 -10.97 -1.51 -5.17
CA LEU A 70 -11.21 -2.92 -5.49
C LEU A 70 -12.34 -3.07 -6.53
N HIS A 71 -12.11 -3.93 -7.52
CA HIS A 71 -13.09 -4.38 -8.51
C HIS A 71 -12.71 -5.77 -9.02
N PRO A 72 -13.64 -6.52 -9.66
CA PRO A 72 -13.41 -7.91 -10.07
C PRO A 72 -12.24 -8.15 -11.04
N ASP A 73 -11.86 -7.14 -11.84
CA ASP A 73 -10.79 -7.26 -12.82
C ASP A 73 -9.41 -6.84 -12.28
N LEU A 74 -9.29 -6.57 -10.98
CA LEU A 74 -7.99 -6.35 -10.33
C LEU A 74 -7.31 -7.71 -10.11
N GLU A 75 -6.13 -7.88 -10.70
CA GLU A 75 -5.43 -9.17 -10.72
C GLU A 75 -4.22 -9.19 -9.79
N TYR A 76 -3.50 -8.06 -9.69
CA TYR A 76 -2.25 -7.95 -8.92
C TYR A 76 -2.24 -6.71 -8.02
N LEU A 77 -1.75 -6.90 -6.80
CA LEU A 77 -1.47 -5.86 -5.81
C LEU A 77 -0.03 -5.94 -5.35
N TYR A 78 0.74 -4.89 -5.60
CA TYR A 78 2.08 -4.69 -5.10
C TYR A 78 2.06 -3.68 -3.96
N LEU A 79 2.64 -4.04 -2.82
CA LEU A 79 2.78 -3.17 -1.66
C LEU A 79 4.22 -2.67 -1.59
N ALA A 80 4.39 -1.37 -1.73
CA ALA A 80 5.69 -0.74 -1.91
C ALA A 80 5.96 0.35 -0.86
N HIS A 81 7.21 0.82 -0.86
CA HIS A 81 7.64 1.96 -0.06
C HIS A 81 7.47 1.80 1.46
N LEU A 82 7.69 0.58 1.96
CA LEU A 82 7.67 0.26 3.38
C LEU A 82 8.83 0.96 4.10
N SER A 83 8.57 1.54 5.27
CA SER A 83 9.57 2.04 6.20
C SER A 83 10.32 0.87 6.83
N GLU A 84 11.65 0.89 6.77
CA GLU A 84 12.49 -0.12 7.41
C GLU A 84 12.37 -0.09 8.95
N GLU A 85 12.24 1.10 9.54
CA GLU A 85 12.16 1.25 11.00
C GLU A 85 10.73 1.13 11.55
N ASN A 86 9.75 1.65 10.82
CA ASN A 86 8.38 1.83 11.34
C ASN A 86 7.36 0.93 10.64
N ASN A 87 7.82 -0.16 10.04
CA ASN A 87 6.95 -1.18 9.46
C ASN A 87 7.61 -2.55 9.47
N ARG A 88 6.84 -3.59 9.13
CA ARG A 88 7.38 -4.93 8.86
C ARG A 88 6.63 -5.57 7.70
N PRO A 89 7.32 -6.23 6.75
CA PRO A 89 6.67 -6.93 5.65
C PRO A 89 5.59 -7.91 6.10
N GLU A 90 5.78 -8.63 7.20
CA GLU A 90 4.82 -9.62 7.70
C GLU A 90 3.52 -8.96 8.17
N ILE A 91 3.62 -7.82 8.87
CA ILE A 91 2.45 -7.04 9.31
C ILE A 91 1.65 -6.56 8.10
N VAL A 92 2.34 -6.05 7.08
CA VAL A 92 1.72 -5.58 5.84
C VAL A 92 1.06 -6.75 5.11
N HIS A 93 1.75 -7.88 4.98
CA HIS A 93 1.24 -9.07 4.32
C HIS A 93 -0.08 -9.54 4.96
N ASP A 94 -0.09 -9.73 6.28
CA ASP A 94 -1.23 -10.31 6.98
C ASP A 94 -2.45 -9.37 6.94
N LEU A 95 -2.25 -8.07 7.17
CA LEU A 95 -3.32 -7.08 7.12
C LEU A 95 -4.02 -7.02 5.76
N PHE A 96 -3.24 -7.05 4.67
CA PHE A 96 -3.79 -6.98 3.32
C PHE A 96 -4.42 -8.31 2.89
N LEU A 97 -3.80 -9.45 3.22
CA LEU A 97 -4.35 -10.76 2.93
C LEU A 97 -5.70 -10.98 3.63
N ASP A 98 -5.80 -10.64 4.92
CA ASP A 98 -7.05 -10.75 5.69
C ASP A 98 -8.13 -9.81 5.13
N THR A 99 -7.74 -8.60 4.72
CA THR A 99 -8.64 -7.66 4.06
C THR A 99 -9.17 -8.24 2.74
N LEU A 100 -8.31 -8.77 1.88
CA LEU A 100 -8.71 -9.34 0.59
C LEU A 100 -9.63 -10.55 0.79
N LYS A 101 -9.29 -11.46 1.71
CA LYS A 101 -10.11 -12.64 2.02
C LYS A 101 -11.49 -12.26 2.56
N SER A 102 -11.56 -11.34 3.52
CA SER A 102 -12.82 -10.89 4.12
C SER A 102 -13.77 -10.19 3.14
N LEU A 103 -13.24 -9.69 2.02
CA LEU A 103 -14.01 -9.03 0.96
C LEU A 103 -14.23 -9.92 -0.28
N ASN A 104 -13.93 -11.22 -0.22
CA ASN A 104 -14.00 -12.17 -1.33
C ASN A 104 -13.07 -11.85 -2.52
N TYR A 105 -11.97 -11.15 -2.28
CA TYR A 105 -10.89 -10.84 -3.24
C TYR A 105 -9.61 -11.64 -2.99
N GLY A 106 -9.69 -12.77 -2.26
CA GLY A 106 -8.52 -13.59 -1.93
C GLY A 106 -7.81 -14.23 -3.13
N TYR A 107 -8.34 -14.10 -4.35
CA TYR A 107 -7.71 -14.54 -5.59
C TYR A 107 -6.70 -13.52 -6.16
N ILE A 108 -6.73 -12.26 -5.70
CA ILE A 108 -5.79 -11.23 -6.13
C ILE A 108 -4.39 -11.62 -5.68
N LYS A 109 -3.46 -11.67 -6.63
CA LYS A 109 -2.06 -11.97 -6.33
C LYS A 109 -1.42 -10.77 -5.66
N MET A 110 -0.80 -10.99 -4.51
CA MET A 110 -0.21 -9.94 -3.70
C MET A 110 1.28 -10.17 -3.53
N GLU A 111 2.09 -9.12 -3.74
CA GLU A 111 3.53 -9.15 -3.50
C GLU A 111 3.98 -7.89 -2.75
N ILE A 112 5.01 -8.02 -1.92
CA ILE A 112 5.61 -6.90 -1.18
C ILE A 112 6.93 -6.54 -1.85
N ALA A 113 7.02 -5.31 -2.34
CA ALA A 113 8.24 -4.73 -2.90
C ALA A 113 9.06 -4.09 -1.77
N THR A 114 10.06 -4.82 -1.28
CA THR A 114 11.04 -4.29 -0.32
C THR A 114 12.16 -3.56 -1.08
N GLN A 115 12.84 -2.59 -0.45
CA GLN A 115 13.95 -1.86 -1.07
C GLN A 115 15.14 -2.76 -1.47
N GLN A 116 15.19 -3.99 -0.93
CA GLN A 116 16.30 -4.92 -1.08
C GLN A 116 15.98 -6.07 -2.04
N GLN A 117 14.73 -6.24 -2.45
CA GLN A 117 14.30 -7.37 -3.28
C GLN A 117 13.44 -6.89 -4.43
N ALA A 118 13.99 -6.99 -5.65
CA ALA A 118 13.24 -6.76 -6.88
C ALA A 118 12.07 -7.74 -6.92
N THR A 119 10.85 -7.21 -6.98
CA THR A 119 9.65 -8.03 -7.14
C THR A 119 9.54 -8.46 -8.59
N ASN A 120 9.05 -9.68 -8.84
CA ASN A 120 8.75 -10.09 -10.19
C ASN A 120 7.54 -9.28 -10.66
N ILE A 121 7.80 -8.12 -11.29
CA ILE A 121 6.81 -7.50 -12.15
C ILE A 121 6.53 -8.57 -13.19
N ALA A 122 5.32 -9.12 -13.16
CA ALA A 122 4.91 -10.17 -14.09
C ALA A 122 5.43 -9.81 -15.48
N LEU A 123 6.34 -10.62 -16.03
CA LEU A 123 6.71 -10.52 -17.43
C LEU A 123 5.49 -11.02 -18.18
N ILE A 124 4.58 -10.09 -18.49
CA ILE A 124 3.36 -10.35 -19.24
C ILE A 124 3.79 -10.47 -20.69
N GLY A 125 4.23 -11.68 -21.06
CA GLY A 125 4.41 -12.14 -22.43
C GLY A 125 3.12 -12.75 -22.96
#